data_AF-A0A023BX80-F1
#
_entry.id   AF-A0A023BX80-F1
#
_cell.length_a   1.000
_cell.length_b   1.000
_cell.length_c   1.000
_cell.angle_alpha   90.00
_cell.angle_beta   90.00
_cell.angle_gamma   90.00
#
_symmetry.space_group_name_H-M   'P 1'
#
loop_
_entity.id
_entity.type
_entity.pdbx_description
1 polymer ?
#
loop_
_entity_poly.entity_id
_entity_poly.type
_entity_poly.pdbx_seq_one_letter_code
_entity_poly.pdbx_strand_id
1 'polypeptide(L)'
;MKKFLTICLTILFYSLQANATTDTNLTSFCSNSKEKGATEQTQFSWKDEFYWHVNLDKPLKEYLTENDKANKQIAFGFVIHNQITYLDLKLTEAEMEQTSYVFDILPSPEKATDFFELNAFLALESEVRYYMGKKKHMKAEIFYESDETDSNGDKIKILKNTFSIDLSDFDKDINFQRMSKVQESAVENRAKKTFLPEVFNTSGAFKDPSLSKTNIKRLFETQVKGAKVLKLSIDTAGSDWLVQKDEYDRTSFMSTGKEIGIAYSINGECFFNPAMYLERPYLGGGKYGKLNVPGAAVSHLYIVKIACENIK
;
A
#
# COMPACT_ATOMS: atom_id res chain seq x y z
N MET A 1 18.39 18.00 -35.35
CA MET A 1 17.57 16.84 -34.93
C MET A 1 17.64 16.69 -33.42
N LYS A 2 16.59 17.06 -32.69
CA LYS A 2 16.49 16.82 -31.23
C LYS A 2 15.86 15.44 -31.04
N LYS A 3 16.63 14.46 -30.56
CA LYS A 3 16.10 13.16 -30.11
C LYS A 3 15.40 13.39 -28.77
N PHE A 4 14.09 13.20 -28.74
CA PHE A 4 13.30 13.21 -27.50
C PHE A 4 13.18 11.79 -26.96
N LEU A 5 13.15 11.68 -25.64
CA LEU A 5 13.09 10.43 -24.89
C LEU A 5 11.71 10.39 -24.20
N THR A 6 11.06 9.24 -24.25
CA THR A 6 9.66 8.96 -23.92
C THR A 6 9.55 8.30 -22.54
N ILE A 7 8.50 8.63 -21.80
CA ILE A 7 8.09 8.13 -20.47
C ILE A 7 6.60 7.79 -20.62
N CYS A 8 6.07 6.69 -20.07
CA CYS A 8 4.72 6.15 -20.38
C CYS A 8 3.86 5.74 -19.14
N LEU A 9 3.08 6.53 -18.41
CA LEU A 9 2.13 5.98 -17.40
C LEU A 9 1.12 4.90 -17.97
N THR A 10 0.64 3.92 -17.19
CA THR A 10 -0.17 2.78 -17.71
C THR A 10 -1.16 2.23 -16.67
N ILE A 11 -2.46 2.18 -16.92
CA ILE A 11 -3.37 1.38 -16.06
C ILE A 11 -3.23 -0.10 -16.44
N LEU A 12 -2.82 -0.97 -15.50
CA LEU A 12 -2.75 -2.43 -15.67
C LEU A 12 -3.61 -3.12 -14.60
N PHE A 13 -4.81 -3.58 -14.96
CA PHE A 13 -5.51 -4.58 -14.16
C PHE A 13 -4.75 -5.90 -14.29
N TYR A 14 -3.82 -6.17 -13.37
CA TYR A 14 -3.35 -7.53 -13.16
C TYR A 14 -4.44 -8.29 -12.42
N SER A 15 -5.29 -8.95 -13.20
CA SER A 15 -5.84 -10.22 -12.75
C SER A 15 -5.11 -11.31 -13.52
N LEU A 16 -4.56 -12.28 -12.80
CA LEU A 16 -4.26 -13.55 -13.42
C LEU A 16 -5.62 -14.16 -13.78
N GLN A 17 -6.02 -14.03 -15.06
CA GLN A 17 -7.24 -14.53 -15.72
C GLN A 17 -8.46 -13.60 -15.74
N ALA A 18 -8.61 -12.73 -16.74
CA ALA A 18 -9.92 -12.11 -17.05
C ALA A 18 -10.16 -11.79 -18.53
N ASN A 19 -11.22 -12.43 -19.04
CA ASN A 19 -11.88 -12.13 -20.31
C ASN A 19 -12.35 -10.67 -20.37
N ALA A 20 -11.70 -9.84 -21.18
CA ALA A 20 -12.12 -8.46 -21.44
C ALA A 20 -12.84 -8.35 -22.80
N THR A 21 -14.16 -8.11 -22.78
CA THR A 21 -14.94 -7.78 -23.99
C THR A 21 -14.76 -6.32 -24.42
N THR A 22 -14.93 -6.04 -25.71
CA THR A 22 -14.44 -4.86 -26.46
C THR A 22 -15.06 -3.49 -26.19
N ASP A 23 -16.02 -3.32 -25.27
CA ASP A 23 -16.61 -2.00 -24.95
C ASP A 23 -16.42 -1.55 -23.49
N THR A 24 -15.49 -0.63 -23.23
CA THR A 24 -15.34 0.01 -21.91
C THR A 24 -15.04 1.50 -22.10
N ASN A 25 -16.02 2.35 -21.77
CA ASN A 25 -15.92 3.81 -21.82
C ASN A 25 -15.20 4.34 -20.58
N LEU A 26 -13.94 3.96 -20.42
CA LEU A 26 -13.10 4.47 -19.35
C LEU A 26 -12.38 5.75 -19.83
N THR A 27 -12.38 6.80 -19.01
CA THR A 27 -11.69 8.06 -19.31
C THR A 27 -10.71 8.40 -18.20
N SER A 28 -9.55 8.95 -18.54
CA SER A 28 -8.60 9.44 -17.55
C SER A 28 -7.93 10.71 -18.02
N PHE A 29 -7.70 11.64 -17.10
CA PHE A 29 -7.03 12.90 -17.37
C PHE A 29 -6.25 13.36 -16.14
N CYS A 30 -5.34 14.31 -16.31
CA CYS A 30 -4.65 14.91 -15.18
C CYS A 30 -5.12 16.34 -14.94
N SER A 31 -5.02 16.85 -13.72
CA SER A 31 -5.40 18.22 -13.39
C SER A 31 -4.63 18.76 -12.19
N ASN A 32 -4.79 20.06 -11.93
CA ASN A 32 -4.26 20.74 -10.74
C ASN A 32 -5.30 20.86 -9.62
N SER A 33 -6.42 20.14 -9.71
CA SER A 33 -7.47 20.14 -8.70
C SER A 33 -7.95 18.73 -8.40
N LYS A 34 -8.17 18.45 -7.12
CA LYS A 34 -8.75 17.18 -6.64
C LYS A 34 -10.28 17.14 -6.78
N GLU A 35 -10.90 18.25 -7.18
CA GLU A 35 -12.36 18.41 -7.15
C GLU A 35 -13.07 17.65 -8.27
N LYS A 36 -14.31 17.24 -7.99
CA LYS A 36 -15.21 16.65 -8.99
C LYS A 36 -15.52 17.69 -10.06
N GLY A 37 -15.23 17.36 -11.32
CA GLY A 37 -15.35 18.30 -12.45
C GLY A 37 -14.08 19.07 -12.77
N ALA A 38 -12.93 18.67 -12.21
CA ALA A 38 -11.64 19.18 -12.63
C ALA A 38 -11.47 19.07 -14.15
N THR A 39 -10.83 20.09 -14.73
CA THR A 39 -10.53 20.13 -16.17
C THR A 39 -9.19 19.48 -16.45
N GLU A 40 -9.10 18.77 -17.57
CA GLU A 40 -7.84 18.24 -18.08
C GLU A 40 -6.79 19.34 -18.25
N GLN A 41 -5.58 19.05 -17.78
CA GLN A 41 -4.38 19.84 -17.95
C GLN A 41 -3.32 18.95 -18.57
N THR A 42 -2.63 19.47 -19.57
CA THR A 42 -1.55 18.75 -20.30
C THR A 42 -0.17 19.36 -20.06
N GLN A 43 -0.14 20.53 -19.41
CA GLN A 43 1.08 21.23 -19.03
C GLN A 43 1.04 21.51 -17.54
N PHE A 44 2.08 21.07 -16.85
CA PHE A 44 2.27 21.29 -15.43
C PHE A 44 3.64 21.90 -15.20
N SER A 45 3.76 22.73 -14.18
CA SER A 45 5.01 23.09 -13.56
C SER A 45 5.24 22.25 -12.31
N TRP A 46 6.48 22.12 -11.85
CA TRP A 46 6.76 21.45 -10.58
C TRP A 46 6.08 22.09 -9.36
N LYS A 47 5.67 23.36 -9.46
CA LYS A 47 4.99 24.09 -8.38
C LYS A 47 3.51 23.73 -8.28
N ASP A 48 2.94 23.22 -9.37
CA ASP A 48 1.53 22.86 -9.41
C ASP A 48 1.25 21.68 -8.49
N GLU A 49 -0.01 21.59 -8.07
CA GLU A 49 -0.56 20.34 -7.57
C GLU A 49 -0.85 19.45 -8.78
N PHE A 50 -0.67 18.14 -8.62
CA PHE A 50 -0.87 17.19 -9.72
C PHE A 50 -1.72 16.01 -9.25
N TYR A 51 -2.89 15.88 -9.87
CA TYR A 51 -3.86 14.84 -9.60
C TYR A 51 -4.17 14.07 -10.87
N TRP A 52 -4.34 12.76 -10.74
CA TRP A 52 -4.77 11.89 -11.82
C TRP A 52 -6.20 11.41 -11.58
N HIS A 53 -7.08 11.76 -12.51
CA HIS A 53 -8.49 11.42 -12.47
C HIS A 53 -8.73 10.21 -13.36
N VAL A 54 -9.36 9.17 -12.82
CA VAL A 54 -9.77 7.96 -13.54
C VAL A 54 -11.27 7.79 -13.34
N ASN A 55 -12.02 7.84 -14.45
CA ASN A 55 -13.46 7.66 -14.46
C ASN A 55 -13.83 6.41 -15.26
N LEU A 56 -14.59 5.53 -14.61
CA LEU A 56 -15.09 4.28 -15.13
C LEU A 56 -16.56 4.47 -15.56
N ASP A 57 -17.00 3.74 -16.58
CA ASP A 57 -18.41 3.71 -16.96
C ASP A 57 -19.27 2.88 -16.01
N LYS A 58 -18.65 2.01 -15.21
CA LYS A 58 -19.29 1.11 -14.24
C LYS A 58 -18.45 1.03 -12.95
N PRO A 59 -19.01 0.52 -11.84
CA PRO A 59 -18.23 0.29 -10.62
C PRO A 59 -17.00 -0.58 -10.87
N LEU A 60 -15.88 -0.26 -10.21
CA LEU A 60 -14.61 -0.97 -10.38
C LEU A 60 -14.71 -2.48 -10.20
N LYS A 61 -15.50 -2.95 -9.23
CA LYS A 61 -15.75 -4.37 -8.99
C LYS A 61 -16.20 -5.14 -10.23
N GLU A 62 -16.84 -4.49 -11.19
CA GLU A 62 -17.33 -5.14 -12.41
C GLU A 62 -16.20 -5.46 -13.40
N TYR A 63 -15.04 -4.84 -13.25
CA TYR A 63 -13.83 -5.12 -14.03
C TYR A 63 -12.90 -6.12 -13.33
N LEU A 64 -13.18 -6.48 -12.08
CA LEU A 64 -12.34 -7.33 -11.25
C LEU A 64 -12.74 -8.80 -11.36
N THR A 65 -11.74 -9.69 -11.31
CA THR A 65 -12.00 -11.12 -11.15
C THR A 65 -12.49 -11.42 -9.74
N GLU A 66 -13.05 -12.61 -9.54
CA GLU A 66 -13.35 -13.12 -8.21
C GLU A 66 -12.09 -13.20 -7.32
N ASN A 67 -10.91 -13.47 -7.91
CA ASN A 67 -9.64 -13.46 -7.18
C ASN A 67 -9.24 -12.05 -6.73
N ASP A 68 -9.38 -11.03 -7.58
CA ASP A 68 -9.03 -9.65 -7.20
C ASP A 68 -10.01 -9.10 -6.17
N LYS A 69 -11.30 -9.44 -6.29
CA LYS A 69 -12.32 -9.11 -5.28
C LYS A 69 -12.02 -9.76 -3.95
N ALA A 70 -11.61 -11.02 -3.94
CA ALA A 70 -11.25 -11.75 -2.72
C ALA A 70 -9.99 -11.18 -2.06
N ASN A 71 -8.96 -10.86 -2.87
CA ASN A 71 -7.70 -10.29 -2.39
C ASN A 71 -7.78 -8.78 -2.13
N LYS A 72 -8.86 -8.14 -2.59
CA LYS A 72 -9.10 -6.70 -2.47
C LYS A 72 -7.92 -5.88 -2.96
N GLN A 73 -7.26 -6.34 -4.03
CA GLN A 73 -6.01 -5.75 -4.53
C GLN A 73 -6.09 -5.53 -6.03
N ILE A 74 -5.69 -4.34 -6.47
CA ILE A 74 -5.53 -3.98 -7.89
C ILE A 74 -4.20 -3.27 -8.08
N ALA A 75 -3.57 -3.40 -9.24
CA ALA A 75 -2.37 -2.65 -9.57
C ALA A 75 -2.70 -1.48 -10.52
N PHE A 76 -2.00 -0.37 -10.40
CA PHE A 76 -1.87 0.65 -11.46
C PHE A 76 -0.40 0.70 -11.90
N GLY A 77 -0.12 0.90 -13.17
CA GLY A 77 1.24 1.01 -13.68
C GLY A 77 1.62 2.47 -13.97
N PHE A 78 2.90 2.76 -13.86
CA PHE A 78 3.52 3.97 -14.36
C PHE A 78 4.76 3.55 -15.14
N VAL A 79 4.85 3.80 -16.44
CA VAL A 79 6.15 3.71 -17.11
C VAL A 79 6.84 5.05 -17.02
N ILE A 80 8.07 5.05 -16.55
CA ILE A 80 8.96 6.19 -16.60
C ILE A 80 10.23 5.74 -17.29
N HIS A 81 10.54 6.33 -18.44
CA HIS A 81 11.71 5.98 -19.27
C HIS A 81 11.86 4.48 -19.57
N ASN A 82 10.78 3.82 -19.98
CA ASN A 82 10.68 2.37 -20.23
C ASN A 82 10.79 1.47 -18.98
N GLN A 83 10.79 2.03 -17.75
CA GLN A 83 10.64 1.24 -16.53
C GLN A 83 9.20 1.29 -16.02
N ILE A 84 8.56 0.14 -15.83
CA ILE A 84 7.21 0.05 -15.26
C ILE A 84 7.32 -0.02 -13.73
N THR A 85 6.73 0.95 -13.05
CA THR A 85 6.46 0.92 -11.61
C THR A 85 5.01 0.56 -11.40
N TYR A 86 4.75 -0.45 -10.58
CA TYR A 86 3.40 -0.85 -10.22
C TYR A 86 2.98 -0.24 -8.89
N LEU A 87 1.67 -0.10 -8.74
CA LEU A 87 1.00 0.58 -7.66
C LEU A 87 -0.13 -0.30 -7.19
N ASP A 88 0.20 -1.16 -6.24
CA ASP A 88 -0.75 -2.05 -5.62
C ASP A 88 -1.65 -1.26 -4.67
N LEU A 89 -2.92 -1.11 -5.04
CA LEU A 89 -3.99 -0.63 -4.21
C LEU A 89 -4.69 -1.78 -3.51
N LYS A 90 -4.72 -1.73 -2.18
CA LYS A 90 -5.69 -2.49 -1.40
C LYS A 90 -6.95 -1.67 -1.21
N LEU A 91 -8.07 -2.17 -1.69
CA LEU A 91 -9.35 -1.47 -1.72
C LEU A 91 -10.34 -2.05 -0.71
N THR A 92 -11.11 -1.19 -0.08
CA THR A 92 -12.32 -1.56 0.63
C THR A 92 -13.43 -1.94 -0.34
N GLU A 93 -14.45 -2.63 0.14
CA GLU A 93 -15.65 -2.90 -0.67
C GLU A 93 -16.31 -1.62 -1.14
N ALA A 94 -16.41 -0.62 -0.27
CA ALA A 94 -16.97 0.69 -0.62
C ALA A 94 -16.17 1.41 -1.71
N GLU A 95 -14.84 1.24 -1.74
CA GLU A 95 -14.01 1.79 -2.82
C GLU A 95 -14.24 1.03 -4.13
N MET A 96 -14.37 -0.29 -4.12
CA MET A 96 -14.64 -1.07 -5.34
C MET A 96 -16.02 -0.77 -5.98
N GLU A 97 -16.94 -0.16 -5.24
CA GLU A 97 -18.23 0.32 -5.76
C GLU A 97 -18.13 1.65 -6.53
N GLN A 98 -16.97 2.33 -6.50
CA GLN A 98 -16.81 3.64 -7.10
C GLN A 98 -16.55 3.57 -8.60
N THR A 99 -17.01 4.61 -9.30
CA THR A 99 -16.79 4.85 -10.73
C THR A 99 -15.79 5.96 -10.99
N SER A 100 -15.26 6.61 -9.95
CA SER A 100 -14.35 7.76 -10.10
C SER A 100 -13.30 7.70 -9.02
N TYR A 101 -12.04 7.80 -9.43
CA TYR A 101 -10.87 7.73 -8.57
C TYR A 101 -10.01 8.95 -8.85
N VAL A 102 -9.52 9.58 -7.79
CA VAL A 102 -8.59 10.69 -7.88
C VAL A 102 -7.34 10.32 -7.10
N PHE A 103 -6.24 10.24 -7.83
CA PHE A 103 -4.94 9.86 -7.30
C PHE A 103 -4.08 11.09 -7.10
N ASP A 104 -3.54 11.22 -5.91
CA ASP A 104 -2.55 12.24 -5.58
C ASP A 104 -1.22 11.84 -6.21
N ILE A 105 -0.67 12.67 -7.11
CA ILE A 105 0.63 12.40 -7.75
C ILE A 105 1.68 13.39 -7.23
N LEU A 106 1.33 14.67 -7.12
CA LEU A 106 2.12 15.71 -6.46
C LEU A 106 1.17 16.68 -5.74
N PRO A 107 0.48 16.26 -4.67
CA PRO A 107 -0.43 17.14 -3.95
C PRO A 107 0.37 18.21 -3.16
N SER A 108 -0.34 19.21 -2.62
CA SER A 108 0.21 19.99 -1.51
C SER A 108 0.30 19.10 -0.25
N PRO A 109 1.21 19.39 0.70
CA PRO A 109 1.31 18.61 1.93
C PRO A 109 -0.03 18.44 2.64
N GLU A 110 -0.82 19.51 2.74
CA GLU A 110 -2.09 19.52 3.48
C GLU A 110 -3.17 18.65 2.83
N LYS A 111 -3.07 18.40 1.52
CA LYS A 111 -4.04 17.65 0.72
C LYS A 111 -3.63 16.20 0.43
N ALA A 112 -2.40 15.82 0.79
CA ALA A 112 -1.85 14.49 0.64
C ALA A 112 -2.60 13.51 1.56
N THR A 113 -3.17 12.44 1.01
CA THR A 113 -4.16 11.64 1.78
C THR A 113 -3.90 10.15 1.86
N ASP A 114 -3.09 9.56 0.98
CA ASP A 114 -2.94 8.10 0.93
C ASP A 114 -1.50 7.58 0.75
N PHE A 115 -1.25 6.41 1.35
CA PHE A 115 0.06 5.71 1.38
C PHE A 115 0.56 5.27 -0.01
N PHE A 116 -0.40 5.15 -0.92
CA PHE A 116 -0.25 4.99 -2.36
C PHE A 116 0.75 5.95 -2.99
N GLU A 117 0.75 7.20 -2.50
CA GLU A 117 1.63 8.24 -2.99
C GLU A 117 3.08 7.85 -2.79
N LEU A 118 3.45 7.25 -1.65
CA LEU A 118 4.86 7.07 -1.26
C LEU A 118 5.71 6.29 -2.28
N ASN A 119 5.25 5.14 -2.79
CA ASN A 119 6.08 4.32 -3.68
C ASN A 119 6.08 4.85 -5.13
N ALA A 120 4.93 5.28 -5.64
CA ALA A 120 4.85 5.93 -6.96
C ALA A 120 5.65 7.24 -6.96
N PHE A 121 5.65 7.94 -5.83
CA PHE A 121 6.39 9.17 -5.60
C PHE A 121 7.88 8.95 -5.39
N LEU A 122 8.31 7.87 -4.73
CA LEU A 122 9.72 7.48 -4.65
C LEU A 122 10.24 7.05 -6.03
N ALA A 123 9.42 6.39 -6.85
CA ALA A 123 9.77 6.07 -8.22
C ALA A 123 9.88 7.35 -9.07
N LEU A 124 8.91 8.26 -8.97
CA LEU A 124 8.99 9.58 -9.60
C LEU A 124 10.22 10.35 -9.11
N GLU A 125 10.52 10.29 -7.81
CA GLU A 125 11.67 10.93 -7.20
C GLU A 125 12.99 10.35 -7.74
N SER A 126 13.14 9.03 -7.79
CA SER A 126 14.37 8.38 -8.31
C SER A 126 14.61 8.75 -9.77
N GLU A 127 13.54 8.84 -10.53
CA GLU A 127 13.57 9.21 -11.94
C GLU A 127 13.90 10.69 -12.12
N VAL A 128 13.22 11.57 -11.38
CA VAL A 128 13.54 13.00 -11.32
C VAL A 128 15.02 13.19 -10.95
N ARG A 129 15.53 12.52 -9.90
CA ARG A 129 16.95 12.58 -9.50
C ARG A 129 17.90 12.13 -10.62
N TYR A 130 17.56 11.07 -11.36
CA TYR A 130 18.42 10.51 -12.40
C TYR A 130 18.46 11.39 -13.67
N TYR A 131 17.32 11.93 -14.09
CA TYR A 131 17.19 12.65 -15.37
C TYR A 131 17.48 14.16 -15.30
N MET A 132 17.43 14.76 -14.10
CA MET A 132 17.64 16.20 -13.89
C MET A 132 19.08 16.70 -14.09
N GLY A 133 20.06 15.82 -14.26
CA GLY A 133 21.40 16.24 -14.67
C GLY A 133 21.47 16.76 -16.11
N LYS A 134 20.44 16.51 -16.96
CA LYS A 134 20.59 16.63 -18.42
C LYS A 134 19.43 17.24 -19.21
N LYS A 135 18.20 17.39 -18.68
CA LYS A 135 17.05 17.93 -19.44
C LYS A 135 16.11 18.81 -18.60
N LYS A 136 15.64 19.92 -19.19
CA LYS A 136 14.76 20.93 -18.56
C LYS A 136 13.25 20.73 -18.79
N HIS A 137 12.87 19.78 -19.64
CA HIS A 137 11.48 19.45 -19.91
C HIS A 137 11.32 17.93 -19.88
N MET A 138 10.38 17.44 -19.08
CA MET A 138 9.99 16.03 -19.06
C MET A 138 8.63 15.90 -19.76
N LYS A 139 8.61 15.10 -20.83
CA LYS A 139 7.36 14.64 -21.41
C LYS A 139 7.03 13.31 -20.73
N ALA A 140 5.93 13.27 -19.99
CA ALA A 140 5.40 12.07 -19.38
C ALA A 140 4.19 11.63 -20.21
N GLU A 141 4.48 10.83 -21.22
CA GLU A 141 3.45 10.16 -21.99
C GLU A 141 2.85 9.05 -21.13
N ILE A 142 1.71 8.51 -21.52
CA ILE A 142 1.10 7.35 -20.88
C ILE A 142 0.70 6.34 -21.96
N PHE A 143 1.41 5.21 -22.02
CA PHE A 143 1.32 4.21 -23.07
C PHE A 143 1.51 2.80 -22.51
N TYR A 144 0.66 1.89 -22.98
CA TYR A 144 1.01 0.48 -23.08
C TYR A 144 0.66 0.00 -24.49
N GLU A 145 1.55 -0.82 -25.03
CA GLU A 145 1.30 -1.70 -26.17
C GLU A 145 1.78 -3.07 -25.67
N SER A 146 0.84 -3.99 -25.43
CA SER A 146 1.20 -5.40 -25.40
C SER A 146 0.56 -6.11 -26.57
N ASP A 147 1.38 -6.86 -27.28
CA ASP A 147 0.93 -8.01 -28.05
C ASP A 147 0.50 -9.17 -27.13
N GLU A 148 0.61 -8.99 -25.81
CA GLU A 148 0.21 -9.97 -24.81
C GLU A 148 -1.30 -10.12 -24.77
N THR A 149 -1.71 -11.34 -25.03
CA THR A 149 -3.00 -11.86 -24.64
C THR A 149 -2.92 -12.34 -23.19
N ASP A 150 -4.03 -12.30 -22.46
CA ASP A 150 -4.11 -12.99 -21.18
C ASP A 150 -3.88 -14.50 -21.35
N SER A 151 -3.91 -15.26 -20.26
CA SER A 151 -3.75 -16.73 -20.30
C SER A 151 -4.82 -17.44 -21.16
N ASN A 152 -5.87 -16.74 -21.57
CA ASN A 152 -6.97 -17.24 -22.40
C ASN A 152 -6.84 -16.83 -23.86
N GLY A 153 -5.83 -16.03 -24.24
CA GLY A 153 -5.69 -15.54 -25.62
C GLY A 153 -6.45 -14.23 -25.88
N ASP A 154 -7.02 -13.58 -24.86
CA ASP A 154 -7.78 -12.34 -25.01
C ASP A 154 -6.86 -11.12 -24.95
N LYS A 155 -7.10 -10.16 -25.85
CA LYS A 155 -6.33 -8.91 -25.87
C LYS A 155 -6.66 -8.06 -24.64
N ILE A 156 -5.64 -7.75 -23.86
CA ILE A 156 -5.76 -6.83 -22.74
C ILE A 156 -6.01 -5.41 -23.28
N LYS A 157 -7.01 -4.71 -22.70
CA LYS A 157 -7.39 -3.35 -23.10
C LYS A 157 -6.66 -2.29 -22.30
N ILE A 158 -6.41 -1.15 -22.95
CA ILE A 158 -5.42 -0.16 -22.52
C ILE A 158 -5.98 1.26 -22.59
N LEU A 159 -5.63 2.07 -21.58
CA LEU A 159 -5.94 3.51 -21.52
C LEU A 159 -4.70 4.36 -21.79
N LYS A 160 -4.90 5.42 -22.59
CA LYS A 160 -3.84 6.35 -23.00
C LYS A 160 -4.22 7.77 -22.63
N ASN A 161 -3.27 8.44 -22.00
CA ASN A 161 -3.27 9.86 -21.67
C ASN A 161 -1.81 10.32 -21.88
N THR A 162 -1.50 11.61 -21.94
CA THR A 162 -0.13 12.12 -22.08
C THR A 162 -0.08 13.52 -21.52
N PHE A 163 0.89 13.79 -20.64
CA PHE A 163 1.12 15.12 -20.09
C PHE A 163 2.59 15.51 -20.17
N SER A 164 2.87 16.79 -19.96
CA SER A 164 4.24 17.31 -19.90
C SER A 164 4.41 18.09 -18.60
N ILE A 165 5.54 17.87 -17.94
CA ILE A 165 5.94 18.65 -16.78
C ILE A 165 7.14 19.52 -17.17
N ASP A 166 6.97 20.83 -16.99
CA ASP A 166 8.05 21.79 -17.03
C ASP A 166 8.80 21.82 -15.70
N LEU A 167 10.10 21.55 -15.78
CA LEU A 167 11.02 21.51 -14.65
C LEU A 167 12.08 22.62 -14.77
N SER A 168 11.85 23.59 -15.65
CA SER A 168 12.75 24.72 -15.90
C SER A 168 13.20 25.42 -14.60
N ASP A 169 12.30 25.51 -13.62
CA ASP A 169 12.50 26.15 -12.31
C ASP A 169 12.78 25.15 -11.17
N PHE A 170 13.02 23.86 -11.44
CA PHE A 170 13.11 22.85 -10.39
C PHE A 170 14.39 23.02 -9.57
N ASP A 171 14.23 23.39 -8.30
CA ASP A 171 15.31 23.40 -7.30
C ASP A 171 15.31 22.08 -6.52
N LYS A 172 16.40 21.33 -6.57
CA LYS A 172 16.48 19.99 -5.99
C LYS A 172 16.23 19.97 -4.49
N ASP A 173 16.80 20.91 -3.74
CA ASP A 173 16.78 20.87 -2.29
C ASP A 173 15.42 21.34 -1.76
N ILE A 174 14.87 22.41 -2.35
CA ILE A 174 13.52 22.89 -2.02
C ILE A 174 12.48 21.82 -2.33
N ASN A 175 12.60 21.16 -3.48
CA ASN A 175 11.67 20.12 -3.86
C ASN A 175 11.81 18.89 -2.98
N PHE A 176 13.02 18.48 -2.62
CA PHE A 176 13.20 17.38 -1.68
C PHE A 176 12.51 17.65 -0.33
N GLN A 177 12.63 18.88 0.18
CA GLN A 177 11.95 19.26 1.42
C GLN A 177 10.42 19.28 1.26
N ARG A 178 9.90 19.81 0.15
CA ARG A 178 8.45 19.76 -0.14
C ARG A 178 7.98 18.30 -0.19
N MET A 179 8.75 17.45 -0.86
CA MET A 179 8.42 16.04 -1.04
C MET A 179 8.38 15.28 0.29
N SER A 180 9.35 15.50 1.18
CA SER A 180 9.33 14.95 2.54
C SER A 180 8.08 15.37 3.32
N LYS A 181 7.70 16.65 3.23
CA LYS A 181 6.49 17.17 3.91
C LYS A 181 5.20 16.57 3.38
N VAL A 182 5.10 16.38 2.06
CA VAL A 182 3.97 15.68 1.43
C VAL A 182 3.84 14.27 1.98
N GLN A 183 4.95 13.53 2.03
CA GLN A 183 4.99 12.19 2.59
C GLN A 183 4.56 12.13 4.06
N GLU A 184 5.14 12.99 4.90
CA GLU A 184 4.79 13.07 6.32
C GLU A 184 3.29 13.34 6.50
N SER A 185 2.75 14.28 5.72
CA SER A 185 1.34 14.67 5.80
C SER A 185 0.40 13.58 5.28
N ALA A 186 0.75 12.85 4.21
CA ALA A 186 -0.02 11.71 3.72
C ALA A 186 -0.12 10.60 4.78
N VAL A 187 1.01 10.28 5.42
CA VAL A 187 1.06 9.29 6.50
C VAL A 187 0.18 9.71 7.68
N GLU A 188 0.21 10.97 8.07
CA GLU A 188 -0.65 11.50 9.15
C GLU A 188 -2.13 11.55 8.77
N ASN A 189 -2.46 12.03 7.59
CA ASN A 189 -3.83 12.14 7.12
C ASN A 189 -4.48 10.77 6.94
N ARG A 190 -3.73 9.77 6.46
CA ARG A 190 -4.17 8.38 6.46
C ARG A 190 -4.41 7.89 7.87
N ALA A 191 -3.48 8.10 8.79
CA ALA A 191 -3.63 7.66 10.17
C ALA A 191 -4.93 8.16 10.82
N LYS A 192 -5.34 9.41 10.54
CA LYS A 192 -6.62 10.00 10.99
C LYS A 192 -7.86 9.30 10.44
N LYS A 193 -7.79 8.73 9.24
CA LYS A 193 -8.89 8.00 8.58
C LYS A 193 -8.86 6.49 8.83
N THR A 194 -7.75 5.97 9.34
CA THR A 194 -7.61 4.54 9.65
C THR A 194 -8.32 4.21 10.95
N PHE A 195 -9.11 3.14 10.94
CA PHE A 195 -9.76 2.57 12.12
C PHE A 195 -9.25 1.15 12.37
N LEU A 196 -9.37 0.67 13.61
CA LEU A 196 -9.03 -0.70 13.92
C LEU A 196 -9.95 -1.67 13.16
N PRO A 197 -9.40 -2.71 12.51
CA PRO A 197 -10.21 -3.71 11.82
C PRO A 197 -11.03 -4.54 12.81
N GLU A 198 -12.03 -5.25 12.30
CA GLU A 198 -13.02 -6.00 13.11
C GLU A 198 -12.39 -7.04 14.04
N VAL A 199 -11.22 -7.60 13.68
CA VAL A 199 -10.46 -8.53 14.55
C VAL A 199 -10.18 -7.95 15.94
N PHE A 200 -10.12 -6.61 16.09
CA PHE A 200 -9.96 -5.94 17.39
C PHE A 200 -11.22 -5.92 18.27
N ASN A 201 -12.35 -6.37 17.74
CA ASN A 201 -13.60 -6.55 18.48
C ASN A 201 -13.73 -7.96 19.08
N THR A 202 -12.81 -8.88 18.76
CA THR A 202 -12.84 -10.24 19.29
C THR A 202 -12.34 -10.31 20.73
N SER A 203 -13.02 -11.12 21.54
CA SER A 203 -12.72 -11.31 22.97
C SER A 203 -12.18 -12.70 23.29
N GLY A 204 -11.49 -13.33 22.35
CA GLY A 204 -10.89 -14.65 22.54
C GLY A 204 -9.84 -14.67 23.65
N ALA A 205 -9.44 -15.89 24.01
CA ALA A 205 -8.41 -16.17 25.00
C ALA A 205 -7.69 -17.48 24.67
N PHE A 206 -6.45 -17.58 25.09
CA PHE A 206 -5.71 -18.83 25.15
C PHE A 206 -6.07 -19.61 26.41
N LYS A 207 -6.04 -20.94 26.33
CA LYS A 207 -6.17 -21.80 27.52
C LYS A 207 -4.84 -21.90 28.28
N ASP A 208 -3.71 -21.79 27.58
CA ASP A 208 -2.37 -21.71 28.15
C ASP A 208 -2.21 -20.40 28.97
N PRO A 209 -2.00 -20.48 30.30
CA PRO A 209 -1.89 -19.29 31.15
C PRO A 209 -0.64 -18.44 30.83
N SER A 210 0.39 -19.02 30.21
CA SER A 210 1.56 -18.29 29.74
C SER A 210 1.22 -17.33 28.59
N LEU A 211 0.09 -17.54 27.91
CA LEU A 211 -0.45 -16.70 26.84
C LEU A 211 -1.61 -15.80 27.30
N SER A 212 -1.73 -15.50 28.60
CA SER A 212 -2.70 -14.51 29.08
C SER A 212 -2.44 -13.13 28.44
N LYS A 213 -3.50 -12.31 28.25
CA LYS A 213 -3.37 -10.94 27.68
C LYS A 213 -2.31 -10.10 28.41
N THR A 214 -2.23 -10.23 29.74
CA THR A 214 -1.23 -9.56 30.58
C THR A 214 0.19 -10.02 30.25
N ASN A 215 0.39 -11.33 30.05
CA ASN A 215 1.70 -11.87 29.68
C ASN A 215 2.11 -11.45 28.27
N ILE A 216 1.18 -11.49 27.32
CA ILE A 216 1.43 -11.05 25.94
C ILE A 216 1.81 -9.56 25.91
N LYS A 217 1.04 -8.71 26.59
CA LYS A 217 1.33 -7.28 26.74
C LYS A 217 2.74 -7.06 27.28
N ARG A 218 3.07 -7.69 28.42
CA ARG A 218 4.39 -7.56 29.06
C ARG A 218 5.51 -8.03 28.14
N LEU A 219 5.31 -9.16 27.45
CA LEU A 219 6.28 -9.69 26.49
C LEU A 219 6.56 -8.67 25.38
N PHE A 220 5.50 -8.12 24.78
CA PHE A 220 5.61 -7.15 23.70
C PHE A 220 6.33 -5.87 24.15
N GLU A 221 5.92 -5.26 25.27
CA GLU A 221 6.56 -4.05 25.81
C GLU A 221 8.02 -4.27 26.24
N THR A 222 8.39 -5.51 26.59
CA THR A 222 9.77 -5.87 26.93
C THR A 222 10.64 -6.03 25.68
N GLN A 223 10.11 -6.63 24.61
CA GLN A 223 10.87 -6.94 23.40
C GLN A 223 10.87 -5.79 22.38
N VAL A 224 9.81 -4.97 22.37
CA VAL A 224 9.69 -3.78 21.51
C VAL A 224 9.97 -2.54 22.36
N LYS A 225 11.23 -2.10 22.37
CA LYS A 225 11.71 -1.02 23.23
C LYS A 225 10.92 0.27 23.01
N GLY A 226 10.34 0.82 24.09
CA GLY A 226 9.58 2.06 24.06
C GLY A 226 8.12 1.90 23.63
N ALA A 227 7.68 0.68 23.30
CA ALA A 227 6.28 0.43 23.01
C ALA A 227 5.43 0.37 24.28
N LYS A 228 4.19 0.82 24.16
CA LYS A 228 3.13 0.66 25.16
C LYS A 228 1.89 0.10 24.49
N VAL A 229 1.40 -1.04 24.95
CA VAL A 229 0.20 -1.68 24.37
C VAL A 229 -1.05 -0.94 24.84
N LEU A 230 -1.85 -0.52 23.85
CA LEU A 230 -3.09 0.23 24.02
C LEU A 230 -4.31 -0.68 23.93
N LYS A 231 -4.34 -1.61 22.95
CA LYS A 231 -5.42 -2.58 22.78
C LYS A 231 -4.88 -3.93 22.34
N LEU A 232 -5.52 -5.01 22.80
CA LEU A 232 -5.15 -6.38 22.46
C LEU A 232 -6.40 -7.24 22.26
N SER A 233 -6.50 -7.88 21.10
CA SER A 233 -7.49 -8.89 20.79
C SER A 233 -6.82 -10.24 20.54
N ILE A 234 -7.59 -11.31 20.73
CA ILE A 234 -7.18 -12.68 20.45
C ILE A 234 -8.36 -13.30 19.70
N ASP A 235 -8.08 -13.92 18.58
CA ASP A 235 -9.09 -14.63 17.82
C ASP A 235 -9.75 -15.75 18.66
N THR A 236 -10.99 -16.05 18.37
CA THR A 236 -11.74 -17.15 18.97
C THR A 236 -11.41 -18.49 18.32
N ALA A 237 -11.02 -18.48 17.04
CA ALA A 237 -10.65 -19.67 16.28
C ALA A 237 -9.18 -20.08 16.51
N GLY A 238 -8.89 -21.35 16.27
CA GLY A 238 -7.55 -21.93 16.35
C GLY A 238 -7.21 -22.62 17.67
N SER A 239 -6.14 -23.43 17.64
CA SER A 239 -5.52 -24.01 18.84
C SER A 239 -4.64 -22.99 19.55
N ASP A 240 -4.24 -23.26 20.79
CA ASP A 240 -3.29 -22.38 21.47
C ASP A 240 -1.92 -22.41 20.80
N TRP A 241 -1.50 -23.58 20.33
CA TRP A 241 -0.20 -23.83 19.71
C TRP A 241 -0.34 -24.60 18.41
N LEU A 242 0.51 -24.27 17.44
CA LEU A 242 0.77 -24.99 16.21
C LEU A 242 2.25 -25.32 16.12
N VAL A 243 2.57 -26.57 15.79
CA VAL A 243 3.95 -27.00 15.56
C VAL A 243 4.30 -26.71 14.11
N GLN A 244 5.32 -25.88 13.91
CA GLN A 244 5.82 -25.52 12.59
C GLN A 244 7.02 -26.40 12.24
N LYS A 245 7.03 -26.89 11.01
CA LYS A 245 8.09 -27.74 10.47
C LYS A 245 8.83 -27.00 9.35
N ASP A 246 10.11 -27.33 9.17
CA ASP A 246 10.90 -26.83 8.04
C ASP A 246 10.58 -27.59 6.74
N GLU A 247 11.23 -27.20 5.65
CA GLU A 247 11.10 -27.83 4.32
C GLU A 247 11.47 -29.33 4.29
N TYR A 248 12.14 -29.83 5.33
CA TYR A 248 12.54 -31.23 5.50
C TYR A 248 11.65 -31.99 6.50
N ASP A 249 10.47 -31.45 6.82
CA ASP A 249 9.51 -32.02 7.79
C ASP A 249 10.05 -32.13 9.23
N ARG A 250 11.10 -31.37 9.58
CA ARG A 250 11.66 -31.34 10.94
C ARG A 250 11.01 -30.23 11.75
N THR A 251 10.67 -30.50 13.01
CA THR A 251 10.15 -29.48 13.92
C THR A 251 11.14 -28.33 14.09
N SER A 252 10.69 -27.11 13.83
CA SER A 252 11.52 -25.89 13.86
C SER A 252 11.13 -24.97 15.02
N PHE A 253 9.84 -24.69 15.19
CA PHE A 253 9.31 -23.89 16.28
C PHE A 253 7.84 -24.22 16.53
N MET A 254 7.26 -23.68 17.59
CA MET A 254 5.80 -23.61 17.74
C MET A 254 5.36 -22.16 17.70
N SER A 255 4.25 -21.89 17.04
CA SER A 255 3.59 -20.59 17.01
C SER A 255 2.24 -20.64 17.70
N THR A 256 1.72 -19.50 18.14
CA THR A 256 0.33 -19.44 18.57
C THR A 256 -0.59 -19.80 17.42
N GLY A 257 -1.60 -20.65 17.67
CA GLY A 257 -2.56 -21.06 16.63
C GLY A 257 -3.73 -20.09 16.44
N LYS A 258 -3.87 -19.11 17.33
CA LYS A 258 -4.83 -18.02 17.25
C LYS A 258 -4.12 -16.72 16.86
N GLU A 259 -4.79 -15.90 16.07
CA GLU A 259 -4.31 -14.56 15.74
C GLU A 259 -4.39 -13.62 16.93
N ILE A 260 -3.37 -12.77 17.08
CA ILE A 260 -3.32 -11.74 18.11
C ILE A 260 -3.33 -10.38 17.41
N GLY A 261 -4.39 -9.61 17.59
CA GLY A 261 -4.44 -8.21 17.20
C GLY A 261 -3.81 -7.35 18.28
N ILE A 262 -2.86 -6.48 17.92
CA ILE A 262 -2.17 -5.59 18.86
C ILE A 262 -2.12 -4.16 18.36
N ALA A 263 -2.59 -3.21 19.17
CA ALA A 263 -2.46 -1.79 18.94
C ALA A 263 -1.60 -1.19 20.05
N TYR A 264 -0.61 -0.36 19.68
CA TYR A 264 0.41 0.12 20.59
C TYR A 264 0.87 1.53 20.22
N SER A 265 1.53 2.22 21.15
CA SER A 265 2.21 3.49 20.91
C SER A 265 3.71 3.39 21.11
N ILE A 266 4.49 4.10 20.32
CA ILE A 266 5.94 4.29 20.52
C ILE A 266 6.26 5.76 20.19
N ASN A 267 7.00 6.44 21.07
CA ASN A 267 7.37 7.86 20.91
C ASN A 267 6.19 8.82 20.66
N GLY A 268 4.99 8.50 21.17
CA GLY A 268 3.79 9.33 20.99
C GLY A 268 3.00 9.04 19.71
N GLU A 269 3.52 8.20 18.82
CA GLU A 269 2.79 7.74 17.63
C GLU A 269 2.10 6.40 17.89
N CYS A 270 0.97 6.15 17.23
CA CYS A 270 0.15 4.97 17.41
C CYS A 270 0.10 4.09 16.17
N PHE A 271 0.09 2.78 16.41
CA PHE A 271 0.22 1.75 15.39
C PHE A 271 -0.64 0.53 15.74
N PHE A 272 -0.96 -0.29 14.75
CA PHE A 272 -1.53 -1.61 15.00
C PHE A 272 -1.00 -2.67 14.05
N ASN A 273 -1.05 -3.92 14.50
CA ASN A 273 -0.90 -5.12 13.70
C ASN A 273 -2.12 -6.02 13.96
N PRO A 274 -2.95 -6.30 12.93
CA PRO A 274 -4.16 -7.11 13.10
C PRO A 274 -3.88 -8.61 13.27
N ALA A 275 -2.71 -9.10 12.85
CA ALA A 275 -2.36 -10.51 12.85
C ALA A 275 -0.90 -10.70 13.28
N MET A 276 -0.70 -10.91 14.57
CA MET A 276 0.57 -11.32 15.16
C MET A 276 0.46 -12.75 15.70
N TYR A 277 1.55 -13.50 15.57
CA TYR A 277 1.73 -14.79 16.23
C TYR A 277 2.96 -14.75 17.12
N LEU A 278 2.90 -15.41 18.27
CA LEU A 278 4.05 -15.55 19.18
C LEU A 278 4.72 -16.90 18.95
N GLU A 279 6.03 -16.96 19.14
CA GLU A 279 6.81 -18.16 18.82
C GLU A 279 7.64 -18.67 19.99
N ARG A 280 7.90 -19.98 19.98
CA ARG A 280 8.94 -20.62 20.79
C ARG A 280 9.83 -21.49 19.89
N PRO A 281 11.14 -21.23 19.84
CA PRO A 281 12.05 -22.03 19.03
C PRO A 281 12.13 -23.46 19.58
N TYR A 282 12.21 -24.46 18.71
CA TYR A 282 12.39 -25.85 19.12
C TYR A 282 13.84 -26.08 19.55
N LEU A 283 14.02 -26.73 20.70
CA LEU A 283 15.34 -27.00 21.29
C LEU A 283 15.75 -28.48 21.15
N GLY A 284 14.92 -29.32 20.52
CA GLY A 284 15.13 -30.76 20.44
C GLY A 284 14.46 -31.54 21.59
N GLY A 285 14.23 -32.84 21.36
CA GLY A 285 13.68 -33.77 22.36
C GLY A 285 12.31 -33.36 22.92
N GLY A 286 11.45 -32.73 22.11
CA GLY A 286 10.13 -32.25 22.54
C GLY A 286 10.15 -30.96 23.37
N LYS A 287 11.31 -30.31 23.53
CA LYS A 287 11.44 -29.08 24.33
C LYS A 287 11.41 -27.82 23.45
N TYR A 288 10.84 -26.75 24.01
CA TYR A 288 10.72 -25.45 23.36
C TYR A 288 11.35 -24.36 24.23
N GLY A 289 11.91 -23.34 23.58
CA GLY A 289 12.57 -22.22 24.21
C GLY A 289 11.61 -21.17 24.76
N LYS A 290 12.17 -20.00 25.08
CA LYS A 290 11.39 -18.87 25.60
C LYS A 290 10.43 -18.35 24.54
N LEU A 291 9.25 -17.93 25.00
CA LEU A 291 8.28 -17.21 24.20
C LEU A 291 8.86 -15.89 23.71
N ASN A 292 8.67 -15.58 22.44
CA ASN A 292 9.10 -14.32 21.85
C ASN A 292 8.10 -13.79 20.82
N VAL A 293 8.25 -12.51 20.50
CA VAL A 293 7.72 -11.89 19.30
C VAL A 293 8.75 -12.15 18.20
N PRO A 294 8.39 -12.87 17.12
CA PRO A 294 9.34 -13.24 16.07
C PRO A 294 10.12 -12.04 15.54
N GLY A 295 11.42 -12.18 15.30
CA GLY A 295 12.28 -11.07 14.85
C GLY A 295 11.83 -10.46 13.51
N ALA A 296 11.31 -11.28 12.60
CA ALA A 296 10.66 -10.82 11.38
C ALA A 296 9.38 -10.02 11.66
N ALA A 297 8.68 -10.32 12.76
CA ALA A 297 7.56 -9.50 13.23
C ALA A 297 8.02 -8.25 14.02
N VAL A 298 9.32 -7.98 14.17
CA VAL A 298 9.85 -6.71 14.71
C VAL A 298 10.43 -5.85 13.58
N SER A 299 11.04 -6.46 12.55
CA SER A 299 11.53 -5.77 11.34
C SER A 299 10.49 -5.59 10.24
N HIS A 300 9.43 -6.41 10.23
CA HIS A 300 8.26 -6.36 9.35
C HIS A 300 6.95 -6.34 10.14
N LEU A 301 6.90 -5.62 11.28
CA LEU A 301 5.60 -5.12 11.71
C LEU A 301 5.00 -4.44 10.47
N TYR A 302 3.88 -4.96 9.97
CA TYR A 302 3.05 -4.24 9.01
C TYR A 302 2.45 -3.07 9.79
N ILE A 303 3.30 -2.06 10.04
CA ILE A 303 3.02 -0.92 10.90
C ILE A 303 2.01 -0.06 10.15
N VAL A 304 0.74 -0.24 10.47
CA VAL A 304 -0.27 0.70 10.03
C VAL A 304 -0.34 1.79 11.08
N LYS A 305 0.18 2.98 10.75
CA LYS A 305 0.00 4.17 11.57
C LYS A 305 -1.49 4.49 11.65
N ILE A 306 -1.94 4.74 12.86
CA ILE A 306 -3.32 5.07 13.18
C ILE A 306 -3.32 6.27 14.13
N ALA A 307 -4.29 7.15 14.00
CA ALA A 307 -4.45 8.23 14.97
C ALA A 307 -4.82 7.63 16.32
N CYS A 308 -4.18 8.08 17.40
CA CYS A 308 -4.35 7.46 18.71
C CYS A 308 -5.81 7.52 19.20
N GLU A 309 -6.56 8.54 18.82
CA GLU A 309 -7.99 8.70 19.09
C GLU A 309 -8.88 7.65 18.41
N ASN A 310 -8.38 6.97 17.37
CA ASN A 310 -9.09 5.89 16.66
C ASN A 310 -8.85 4.51 17.29
N ILE A 311 -7.97 4.42 18.29
CA ILE A 311 -7.80 3.22 19.12
C ILE A 311 -8.81 3.30 20.28
N LYS A 312 -10.05 2.90 20.00
CA LYS A 312 -11.13 2.73 21.00
C LYS A 312 -11.39 1.25 21.23
#